data_AF-A0A356TQJ1-F1
#
_entry.id   AF-A0A356TQJ1-F1
#
_cell.length_a   1.000
_cell.length_b   1.000
_cell.length_c   1.000
_cell.angle_alpha   90.00
_cell.angle_beta   90.00
_cell.angle_gamma   90.00
#
_symmetry.space_group_name_H-M   'P 1'
#
loop_
_entity.id
_entity.type
_entity.pdbx_description
1 polymer ?
#
loop_
_entity_poly.entity_id
_entity_poly.type
_entity_poly.pdbx_seq_one_letter_code
_entity_poly.pdbx_strand_id
1 'polypeptide(L)'
;MPLFVKLPGNDRAGTHVGHWVQSIDLMPSILRRVGLDVPEGVQGGSLDQGTARVFAEESHEGNVLESVRERRGFEELKLITANAGNPRGLEEVELYRVADDPGEQDNVAETASEDLTALRQSLANASEAAALGAVQGEAVEMDDETMRRLCGLGYLDAALCCRRGFLPVLRCCEQGHLSGEACEGL
;
A
#
# COMPACT_ATOMS: atom_id res chain seq x y z
N MET A 1 11.36 2.52 4.03
CA MET A 1 11.30 1.82 5.33
C MET A 1 12.69 1.27 5.65
N PRO A 2 13.24 1.50 6.85
CA PRO A 2 14.47 0.84 7.26
C PRO A 2 14.21 -0.66 7.55
N LEU A 3 15.04 -1.54 7.00
CA LEU A 3 15.01 -2.99 7.28
C LEU A 3 16.39 -3.42 7.78
N PHE A 4 16.44 -4.00 8.98
CA PHE A 4 17.65 -4.58 9.55
C PHE A 4 17.43 -6.07 9.81
N VAL A 5 18.39 -6.90 9.40
CA VAL A 5 18.36 -8.34 9.62
C VAL A 5 19.57 -8.77 10.44
N LYS A 6 19.33 -9.39 11.59
CA LYS A 6 20.37 -9.96 12.45
C LYS A 6 20.40 -11.47 12.27
N LEU A 7 21.44 -11.97 11.59
CA LEU A 7 21.60 -13.41 11.42
C LEU A 7 22.31 -14.06 12.62
N PRO A 8 22.07 -15.38 12.87
CA PRO A 8 22.76 -16.15 13.90
C PRO A 8 24.28 -16.10 13.72
N GLY A 9 25.02 -16.19 14.83
CA GLY A 9 26.49 -16.23 14.80
C GLY A 9 27.18 -14.97 14.25
N ASN A 10 26.47 -13.84 14.14
CA ASN A 10 26.96 -12.64 13.45
C ASN A 10 27.26 -12.86 11.96
N ASP A 11 26.61 -13.85 11.34
CA ASP A 11 26.70 -14.04 9.91
C ASP A 11 26.32 -12.76 9.16
N ARG A 12 27.16 -12.34 8.21
CA ARG A 12 27.04 -11.08 7.45
C ARG A 12 26.89 -9.80 8.31
N ALA A 13 27.37 -9.80 9.56
CA ALA A 13 27.34 -8.61 10.40
C ALA A 13 28.09 -7.42 9.75
N GLY A 14 27.55 -6.22 9.90
CA GLY A 14 28.13 -4.99 9.33
C GLY A 14 27.98 -4.86 7.81
N THR A 15 27.31 -5.79 7.13
CA THR A 15 27.07 -5.67 5.69
C THR A 15 25.87 -4.77 5.40
N HIS A 16 25.94 -4.08 4.26
CA HIS A 16 24.84 -3.31 3.68
C HIS A 16 24.48 -3.91 2.32
N VAL A 17 23.19 -3.92 2.01
CA VAL A 17 22.64 -4.48 0.77
C VAL A 17 21.99 -3.37 -0.03
N GLY A 18 22.40 -3.21 -1.29
CA GLY A 18 21.96 -2.10 -2.16
C GLY A 18 20.88 -2.47 -3.18
N HIS A 19 20.49 -3.75 -3.28
CA HIS A 19 19.36 -4.17 -4.11
C HIS A 19 18.03 -3.97 -3.37
N TRP A 20 16.93 -3.88 -4.12
CA TRP A 20 15.62 -3.71 -3.52
C TRP A 20 15.05 -5.00 -2.97
N VAL A 21 14.25 -4.83 -1.94
CA VAL A 21 13.48 -5.88 -1.28
C VAL A 21 12.12 -5.30 -0.90
N GLN A 22 11.14 -6.17 -0.73
CA GLN A 22 9.78 -5.84 -0.30
C GLN A 22 9.44 -6.59 0.99
N SER A 23 8.44 -6.10 1.73
CA SER A 23 7.98 -6.78 2.96
C SER A 23 7.53 -8.22 2.71
N ILE A 24 6.98 -8.50 1.52
CA ILE A 24 6.57 -9.85 1.11
C ILE A 24 7.74 -10.84 0.98
N ASP A 25 8.98 -10.36 0.86
CA ASP A 25 10.18 -11.20 0.79
C ASP A 25 10.58 -11.77 2.15
N LEU A 26 10.07 -11.21 3.26
CA LEU A 26 10.45 -11.60 4.63
C LEU A 26 10.09 -13.06 4.89
N MET A 27 8.83 -13.42 4.69
CA MET A 27 8.32 -14.77 4.97
C MET A 27 9.08 -15.86 4.18
N PRO A 28 9.19 -15.80 2.83
CA PRO A 28 9.90 -16.83 2.07
C PRO A 28 11.41 -16.83 2.33
N SER A 29 12.01 -15.72 2.76
CA SER A 29 13.42 -15.70 3.19
C SER A 29 13.62 -16.44 4.51
N ILE A 30 12.69 -16.29 5.46
CA ILE A 30 12.73 -17.02 6.73
C ILE A 30 12.59 -18.52 6.48
N LEU A 31 11.60 -18.95 5.69
CA LEU A 31 11.38 -20.37 5.37
C LEU A 31 12.63 -21.02 4.78
N ARG A 32 13.23 -20.40 3.76
CA ARG A 32 14.47 -20.91 3.15
C ARG A 32 15.61 -21.00 4.16
N ARG A 33 15.73 -20.02 5.07
CA ARG A 33 16.80 -19.99 6.07
C ARG A 33 16.67 -21.12 7.11
N VAL A 34 15.45 -21.53 7.43
CA VAL A 34 15.19 -22.66 8.35
C VAL A 34 15.08 -24.00 7.63
N GLY A 35 15.33 -24.05 6.31
CA GLY A 35 15.29 -25.27 5.51
C GLY A 35 13.88 -25.80 5.25
N LEU A 36 12.88 -24.92 5.27
CA LEU A 36 11.49 -25.24 4.91
C LEU A 36 11.20 -24.83 3.47
N ASP A 37 10.33 -25.59 2.82
CA ASP A 37 9.85 -25.28 1.48
C ASP A 37 8.96 -24.03 1.49
N VAL A 38 9.06 -23.24 0.42
CA VAL A 38 8.19 -22.08 0.21
C VAL A 38 6.90 -22.59 -0.45
N PRO A 39 5.71 -22.35 0.14
CA PRO A 39 4.45 -22.77 -0.46
C PRO A 39 4.24 -22.21 -1.87
N GLU A 40 3.47 -22.96 -2.67
CA GLU A 40 3.00 -22.46 -3.97
C GLU A 40 2.12 -21.20 -3.78
N GLY A 41 2.18 -20.27 -4.74
CA GLY A 41 1.42 -19.01 -4.70
C GLY A 41 2.06 -17.90 -3.89
N VAL A 42 3.19 -18.14 -3.21
CA VAL A 42 3.93 -17.07 -2.52
C VAL A 42 4.54 -16.11 -3.55
N GLN A 43 4.17 -14.84 -3.45
CA GLN A 43 4.61 -13.78 -4.37
C GLN A 43 6.01 -13.24 -4.06
N GLY A 44 6.43 -13.30 -2.79
CA GLY A 44 7.71 -12.77 -2.34
C GLY A 44 8.92 -13.60 -2.77
N GLY A 45 10.03 -12.91 -3.00
CA GLY A 45 11.31 -13.47 -3.40
C GLY A 45 12.21 -13.86 -2.21
N SER A 46 13.47 -13.43 -2.28
CA SER A 46 14.47 -13.63 -1.22
C SER A 46 15.20 -12.33 -0.95
N LEU A 47 15.38 -11.99 0.33
CA LEU A 47 16.17 -10.84 0.77
C LEU A 47 17.62 -10.90 0.27
N ASP A 48 18.15 -12.09 -0.01
CA ASP A 48 19.53 -12.27 -0.46
C ASP A 48 19.74 -11.92 -1.94
N GLN A 49 18.70 -12.05 -2.77
CA GLN A 49 18.78 -11.85 -4.22
C GLN A 49 18.20 -10.49 -4.64
N GLY A 50 17.16 -10.04 -3.94
CA GLY A 50 16.45 -8.81 -4.26
C GLY A 50 15.64 -8.87 -5.55
N THR A 51 15.18 -7.70 -5.99
CA THR A 51 14.41 -7.52 -7.21
C THR A 51 14.83 -6.25 -7.95
N ALA A 52 14.66 -6.26 -9.27
CA ALA A 52 14.81 -5.08 -10.13
C ALA A 52 13.49 -4.30 -10.32
N ARG A 53 12.37 -4.83 -9.82
CA ARG A 53 11.04 -4.22 -9.87
C ARG A 53 10.37 -4.32 -8.51
N VAL A 54 9.84 -3.20 -8.03
CA VAL A 54 8.94 -3.19 -6.88
C VAL A 54 7.59 -2.63 -7.29
N PHE A 55 6.53 -3.23 -6.75
CA PHE A 55 5.14 -2.84 -6.95
C PHE A 55 4.55 -2.43 -5.59
N ALA A 56 3.70 -1.41 -5.61
CA ALA A 56 2.92 -1.00 -4.45
C ALA A 56 1.55 -0.50 -4.90
N GLU A 57 0.54 -0.81 -4.11
CA GLU A 57 -0.85 -0.39 -4.29
C GLU A 57 -1.39 0.19 -2.98
N GLU A 58 -2.38 1.05 -3.09
CA GLU A 58 -3.15 1.60 -1.96
C GLU A 58 -4.60 1.82 -2.40
N SER A 59 -5.53 1.45 -1.52
CA SER A 59 -6.97 1.60 -1.74
C SER A 59 -7.63 1.78 -0.38
N HIS A 60 -7.41 2.94 0.23
CA HIS A 60 -7.90 3.27 1.56
C HIS A 60 -8.34 4.73 1.65
N GLU A 61 -9.49 4.98 2.28
CA GLU A 61 -10.02 6.34 2.53
C GLU A 61 -10.07 7.24 1.28
N GLY A 62 -10.42 6.67 0.12
CA GLY A 62 -10.49 7.41 -1.15
C GLY A 62 -9.14 7.73 -1.80
N ASN A 63 -8.04 7.32 -1.17
CA ASN A 63 -6.72 7.28 -1.78
C ASN A 63 -6.56 5.97 -2.55
N VAL A 64 -6.72 6.03 -3.87
CA VAL A 64 -6.54 4.88 -4.77
C VAL A 64 -5.35 5.15 -5.68
N LEU A 65 -4.30 4.37 -5.53
CA LEU A 65 -3.12 4.49 -6.38
C LEU A 65 -2.39 3.16 -6.54
N GLU A 66 -1.63 3.07 -7.62
CA GLU A 66 -0.68 2.00 -7.88
C GLU A 66 0.64 2.62 -8.32
N SER A 67 1.74 1.92 -8.06
CA SER A 67 3.06 2.34 -8.53
C SER A 67 3.95 1.16 -8.85
N VAL A 68 4.81 1.37 -9.85
CA VAL A 68 5.90 0.47 -10.17
C VAL A 68 7.19 1.25 -10.22
N ARG A 69 8.25 0.72 -9.61
CA ARG A 69 9.61 1.24 -9.71
C ARG A 69 10.49 0.15 -10.30
N GLU A 70 11.21 0.49 -11.36
CA GLU A 70 12.07 -0.42 -12.09
C GLU A 70 13.50 0.12 -12.19
N ARG A 71 14.47 -0.79 -12.03
CA ARG A 71 15.87 -0.54 -12.35
C ARG A 71 16.19 -1.11 -13.73
N ARG A 72 16.66 -0.26 -14.64
CA ARG A 72 17.05 -0.61 -16.02
C ARG A 72 18.49 -0.20 -16.25
N GLY A 73 19.43 -1.11 -15.95
CA GLY A 73 20.86 -0.77 -15.97
C GLY A 73 21.21 0.27 -14.91
N PHE A 74 21.61 1.46 -15.34
CA PHE A 74 21.90 2.61 -14.46
C PHE A 74 20.68 3.51 -14.23
N GLU A 75 19.60 3.31 -14.99
CA GLU A 75 18.38 4.08 -14.83
C GLU A 75 17.49 3.49 -13.77
N GLU A 76 16.72 4.38 -13.16
CA GLU A 76 15.74 4.03 -12.16
C GLU A 76 14.49 4.87 -12.42
N LEU A 77 13.43 4.19 -12.84
CA LEU A 77 12.18 4.82 -13.25
C LEU A 77 11.08 4.43 -12.28
N LYS A 78 10.22 5.37 -11.94
CA LYS A 78 9.02 5.10 -11.16
C LYS A 78 7.81 5.74 -11.82
N LEU A 79 6.78 4.92 -12.02
CA LEU A 79 5.46 5.36 -12.45
C LEU A 79 4.51 5.27 -11.26
N ILE A 80 3.71 6.31 -11.07
CA ILE A 80 2.58 6.36 -10.14
C ILE A 80 1.34 6.65 -10.98
N THR A 81 0.27 5.91 -10.73
CA THR A 81 -1.07 6.21 -11.25
C THR A 81 -2.03 6.35 -10.09
N ALA A 82 -2.80 7.44 -10.06
CA ALA A 82 -3.71 7.75 -8.97
C ALA A 82 -5.11 8.10 -9.51
N ASN A 83 -6.13 7.97 -8.65
CA ASN A 83 -7.48 8.41 -8.99
C ASN A 83 -7.58 9.94 -9.13
N ALA A 84 -8.48 10.41 -10.01
CA ALA A 84 -8.77 11.83 -10.16
C ALA A 84 -9.13 12.47 -8.81
N GLY A 85 -8.52 13.62 -8.51
CA GLY A 85 -8.72 14.31 -7.23
C GLY A 85 -8.17 13.54 -6.03
N ASN A 86 -7.10 12.75 -6.22
CA ASN A 86 -6.47 11.96 -5.18
C ASN A 86 -6.23 12.82 -3.91
N PRO A 87 -6.63 12.35 -2.70
CA PRO A 87 -6.58 13.15 -1.48
C PRO A 87 -5.15 13.53 -1.05
N ARG A 88 -4.12 12.89 -1.62
CA ARG A 88 -2.71 13.22 -1.38
C ARG A 88 -2.18 14.31 -2.33
N GLY A 89 -3.00 14.81 -3.25
CA GLY A 89 -2.62 15.82 -4.22
C GLY A 89 -1.72 15.29 -5.35
N LEU A 90 -1.76 13.98 -5.61
CA LEU A 90 -1.05 13.35 -6.72
C LEU A 90 -1.78 13.62 -8.03
N GLU A 91 -1.03 13.82 -9.10
CA GLU A 91 -1.58 13.80 -10.46
C GLU A 91 -2.04 12.38 -10.83
N GLU A 92 -2.94 12.25 -11.81
CA GLU A 92 -3.42 10.93 -12.26
C GLU A 92 -2.28 10.05 -12.79
N VAL A 93 -1.22 10.66 -13.33
CA VAL A 93 -0.05 9.98 -13.88
C VAL A 93 1.21 10.79 -13.56
N GLU A 94 2.14 10.18 -12.85
CA GLU A 94 3.45 10.76 -12.55
C GLU A 94 4.57 9.79 -12.91
N LEU A 95 5.59 10.27 -13.63
CA LEU A 95 6.75 9.48 -14.02
C LEU A 95 8.02 10.21 -13.57
N TYR A 96 8.86 9.54 -12.79
CA TYR A 96 10.10 10.09 -12.24
C TYR A 96 11.33 9.27 -12.65
N ARG A 97 12.43 9.96 -12.97
CA ARG A 97 13.77 9.37 -13.10
C ARG A 97 14.48 9.40 -11.75
N VAL A 98 14.10 8.47 -10.86
CA VAL A 98 14.51 8.44 -9.45
C VAL A 98 16.03 8.36 -9.24
N ALA A 99 16.78 7.84 -10.22
CA ALA A 99 18.24 7.82 -10.18
C ALA A 99 18.84 9.24 -10.15
N ASP A 100 18.24 10.18 -10.89
CA ASP A 100 18.70 11.56 -11.05
C ASP A 100 17.88 12.53 -10.18
N ASP A 101 16.64 12.17 -9.86
CA ASP A 101 15.72 12.91 -9.00
C ASP A 101 15.17 12.02 -7.86
N PRO A 102 15.98 11.76 -6.82
CA PRO A 102 15.54 10.95 -5.67
C PRO A 102 14.41 11.59 -4.85
N GLY A 103 14.17 12.90 -5.06
CA GLY A 103 13.12 13.66 -4.39
C GLY A 103 11.77 13.64 -5.10
N GLU A 104 11.70 13.05 -6.30
CA GLU A 104 10.47 12.93 -7.09
C GLU A 104 9.80 14.29 -7.33
N GLN A 105 10.61 15.28 -7.72
CA GLN A 105 10.20 16.67 -7.91
C GLN A 105 9.87 17.01 -9.37
N ASP A 106 10.46 16.29 -10.33
CA ASP A 106 10.27 16.56 -11.76
C ASP A 106 9.47 15.44 -12.44
N ASN A 107 8.17 15.68 -12.62
CA ASN A 107 7.29 14.75 -13.34
C ASN A 107 7.53 14.84 -14.85
N VAL A 108 8.14 13.81 -15.43
CA VAL A 108 8.49 13.74 -16.86
C VAL A 108 7.48 12.99 -17.72
N ALA A 109 6.28 12.69 -17.20
CA ALA A 109 5.29 11.86 -17.89
C ALA A 109 4.90 12.40 -19.29
N GLU A 110 4.81 13.73 -19.45
CA GLU A 110 4.42 14.34 -20.73
C GLU A 110 5.52 14.24 -21.81
N THR A 111 6.79 14.15 -21.41
CA THR A 111 7.94 14.22 -22.32
C THR A 111 8.62 12.87 -22.56
N ALA A 112 8.45 11.89 -21.67
CA ALA A 112 9.06 10.57 -21.74
C ALA A 112 8.07 9.48 -22.22
N SER A 113 7.52 9.64 -23.42
CA SER A 113 6.42 8.80 -23.95
C SER A 113 6.75 7.31 -24.09
N GLU A 114 7.99 6.96 -24.44
CA GLU A 114 8.46 5.58 -24.55
C GLU A 114 8.56 4.90 -23.18
N ASP A 115 9.22 5.55 -22.23
CA ASP A 115 9.34 5.06 -20.84
C ASP A 115 7.98 4.93 -20.17
N LEU A 116 7.10 5.91 -20.37
CA LEU A 116 5.74 5.88 -19.85
C LEU A 116 4.95 4.67 -20.37
N THR A 117 5.03 4.40 -21.67
CA THR A 117 4.38 3.23 -22.28
C THR A 117 4.93 1.92 -21.70
N ALA A 118 6.26 1.82 -21.58
CA ALA A 118 6.91 0.64 -21.03
C ALA A 118 6.56 0.41 -19.56
N LEU A 119 6.53 1.46 -18.74
CA LEU A 119 6.18 1.34 -17.32
C LEU A 119 4.69 1.09 -17.10
N ARG A 120 3.79 1.60 -17.95
CA ARG A 120 2.36 1.24 -17.89
C ARG A 120 2.14 -0.25 -18.12
N GLN A 121 2.83 -0.83 -19.10
CA GLN A 121 2.78 -2.29 -19.31
C GLN A 121 3.34 -3.05 -18.09
N SER A 122 4.45 -2.56 -17.53
CA SER A 122 5.02 -3.15 -16.33
C SER A 122 4.08 -3.10 -15.13
N LEU A 123 3.43 -1.95 -14.91
CA LEU A 123 2.45 -1.75 -13.86
C LEU A 123 1.26 -2.71 -14.01
N ALA A 124 0.70 -2.82 -15.22
CA ALA A 124 -0.40 -3.73 -15.50
C ALA A 124 -0.03 -5.20 -15.21
N ASN A 125 1.16 -5.64 -15.64
CA ASN A 125 1.65 -6.99 -15.38
C ASN A 125 1.87 -7.24 -13.87
N ALA A 126 2.38 -6.24 -13.15
CA ALA A 126 2.62 -6.34 -11.72
C ALA A 126 1.29 -6.40 -10.93
N SER A 127 0.31 -5.58 -11.32
CA SER A 127 -1.04 -5.57 -10.74
C SER A 127 -1.76 -6.91 -10.97
N GLU A 128 -1.69 -7.46 -12.19
CA GLU A 128 -2.25 -8.79 -12.49
C GLU A 128 -1.60 -9.89 -11.64
N ALA A 129 -0.26 -9.88 -11.51
CA ALA A 129 0.46 -10.84 -10.68
C ALA A 129 0.11 -10.70 -9.18
N ALA A 130 -0.12 -9.46 -8.71
CA ALA A 130 -0.58 -9.19 -7.35
C ALA A 130 -1.99 -9.76 -7.11
N ALA A 131 -2.89 -9.59 -8.08
CA ALA A 131 -4.27 -10.06 -8.01
C ALA A 131 -4.41 -11.59 -8.02
N LEU A 132 -3.54 -12.33 -8.71
CA LEU A 132 -3.60 -13.80 -8.79
C LEU A 132 -3.48 -14.51 -7.43
N GLY A 133 -2.83 -13.87 -6.44
CA GLY A 133 -2.69 -14.38 -5.07
C GLY A 133 -3.63 -13.73 -4.05
N ALA A 134 -4.51 -12.82 -4.49
CA ALA A 134 -5.38 -12.09 -3.60
C ALA A 134 -6.44 -13.01 -2.98
N VAL A 135 -6.49 -13.05 -1.65
CA VAL A 135 -7.59 -13.69 -0.94
C VAL A 135 -8.85 -12.85 -1.21
N GLN A 136 -9.91 -13.50 -1.70
CA GLN A 136 -11.23 -12.87 -1.80
C GLN A 136 -11.62 -12.39 -0.40
N GLY A 137 -11.75 -11.07 -0.23
CA GLY A 137 -12.28 -10.51 1.01
C GLY A 137 -13.71 -11.00 1.18
N GLU A 138 -13.96 -11.83 2.18
CA GLU A 138 -15.31 -12.21 2.53
C GLU A 138 -15.94 -11.03 3.27
N ALA A 139 -16.94 -10.41 2.65
CA ALA A 139 -17.77 -9.43 3.32
C ALA A 139 -18.59 -10.15 4.39
N VAL A 140 -18.06 -10.21 5.60
CA VAL A 140 -18.77 -10.78 6.75
C VAL A 140 -19.80 -9.75 7.19
N GLU A 141 -21.08 -10.15 7.17
CA GLU A 141 -22.14 -9.42 7.87
C GLU A 141 -21.76 -9.36 9.35
N MET A 142 -21.36 -8.18 9.80
CA MET A 142 -21.06 -7.95 11.21
C MET A 142 -22.37 -7.71 11.95
N ASP A 143 -22.54 -8.40 13.08
CA ASP A 143 -23.66 -8.12 13.97
C ASP A 143 -23.56 -6.72 14.61
N ASP A 144 -24.71 -6.21 15.05
CA ASP A 144 -24.81 -4.88 15.67
C ASP A 144 -23.96 -4.75 16.94
N GLU A 145 -23.70 -5.85 17.66
CA GLU A 145 -22.87 -5.83 18.87
C GLU A 145 -21.40 -5.56 18.52
N THR A 146 -20.89 -6.28 17.52
CA THR A 146 -19.54 -6.13 16.98
C THR A 146 -19.37 -4.75 16.37
N MET A 147 -20.33 -4.27 15.58
CA MET A 147 -20.30 -2.90 15.04
C MET A 147 -20.29 -1.84 16.14
N ARG A 148 -21.13 -1.97 17.18
CA ARG A 148 -21.10 -1.04 18.34
C ARG A 148 -19.74 -1.01 19.02
N ARG A 149 -19.12 -2.18 19.22
CA ARG A 149 -17.79 -2.28 19.83
C ARG A 149 -16.73 -1.59 18.98
N LEU A 150 -16.73 -1.80 17.67
CA LEU A 150 -15.79 -1.15 16.76
C LEU A 150 -16.02 0.36 16.66
N CYS A 151 -17.27 0.83 16.69
CA CYS A 151 -17.59 2.25 16.80
C CYS A 151 -17.02 2.87 18.08
N GLY A 152 -17.15 2.19 19.23
CA GLY A 152 -16.57 2.65 20.51
C GLY A 152 -15.04 2.71 20.51
N LEU A 153 -14.40 1.85 19.71
CA LEU A 153 -12.96 1.81 19.52
C LEU A 153 -12.45 2.77 18.41
N GLY A 154 -13.35 3.33 17.60
CA GLY A 154 -13.01 4.23 16.49
C GLY A 154 -12.51 3.53 15.22
N TYR A 155 -12.81 2.24 15.03
CA TYR A 155 -12.43 1.47 13.82
C TYR A 155 -13.43 1.58 12.67
N LEU A 156 -14.60 2.19 12.91
CA LEU A 156 -15.63 2.41 11.89
C LEU A 156 -15.87 3.90 11.70
N ASP A 157 -16.30 4.26 10.49
CA ASP A 157 -16.65 5.63 10.12
C ASP A 157 -17.63 6.25 11.13
N ALA A 158 -17.28 7.41 11.67
CA ALA A 158 -18.05 8.07 12.72
C ALA A 158 -19.46 8.44 12.22
N ALA A 159 -19.61 8.84 10.95
CA ALA A 159 -20.91 9.18 10.39
C ALA A 159 -21.83 7.96 10.27
N LEU A 160 -21.29 6.80 9.85
CA LEU A 160 -22.00 5.52 9.88
C LEU A 160 -22.44 5.14 11.30
N CYS A 161 -21.53 5.20 12.26
CA CYS A 161 -21.79 4.88 13.66
C CYS A 161 -22.86 5.78 14.28
N CYS A 162 -22.85 7.08 13.97
CA CYS A 162 -23.84 8.04 14.42
C CYS A 162 -25.23 7.76 13.81
N ARG A 163 -25.32 7.49 12.50
CA ARG A 163 -26.60 7.13 11.84
C ARG A 163 -27.20 5.83 12.38
N ARG A 164 -26.37 4.89 12.82
CA ARG A 164 -26.79 3.61 13.44
C ARG A 164 -27.13 3.73 14.93
N GLY A 165 -26.88 4.89 15.56
CA GLY A 165 -27.11 5.10 16.99
C GLY A 165 -26.12 4.37 17.89
N PHE A 166 -24.92 4.09 17.40
CA PHE A 166 -23.88 3.36 18.14
C PHE A 166 -22.91 4.27 18.90
N LEU A 167 -22.96 5.58 18.64
CA LEU A 167 -22.21 6.60 19.36
C LEU A 167 -23.16 7.57 20.09
N PRO A 168 -22.71 8.24 21.17
CA PRO A 168 -23.51 9.24 21.88
C PRO A 168 -23.94 10.39 20.95
N VAL A 169 -25.22 10.76 20.98
CA VAL A 169 -25.80 11.79 20.10
C VAL A 169 -25.11 13.13 20.26
N LEU A 170 -24.76 13.54 21.48
CA LEU A 170 -24.01 14.78 21.76
C LEU A 170 -22.69 14.82 20.94
N ARG A 171 -21.90 13.75 20.99
CA ARG A 171 -20.63 13.64 20.25
C ARG A 171 -20.87 13.72 18.73
N CYS A 172 -21.92 13.08 18.25
CA CYS A 172 -22.28 13.09 16.83
C CYS A 172 -22.68 14.49 16.33
N CYS A 173 -23.41 15.26 17.15
CA CYS A 173 -23.80 16.64 16.84
C CYS A 173 -22.59 17.59 16.90
N GLU A 174 -21.74 17.49 17.93
CA GLU A 174 -20.51 18.29 18.05
C GLU A 174 -19.56 18.08 16.88
N GLN A 175 -19.49 16.84 16.36
CA GLN A 175 -18.65 16.47 15.23
C GLN A 175 -19.33 16.70 13.86
N GLY A 176 -20.55 17.22 13.84
CA GLY A 176 -21.30 17.52 12.61
C GLY A 176 -21.76 16.29 11.82
N HIS A 177 -21.77 15.11 12.44
CA HIS A 177 -22.22 13.86 11.82
C HIS A 177 -23.74 13.66 11.93
N LEU A 178 -24.41 14.38 12.83
CA LEU A 178 -25.86 14.51 12.93
C LEU A 178 -26.24 15.99 12.95
N SER A 179 -27.46 16.32 12.52
CA SER A 179 -28.01 17.68 12.52
C SER A 179 -29.55 17.66 12.56
N GLY A 180 -30.15 18.84 12.71
CA GLY A 180 -31.62 19.00 12.73
C GLY A 180 -32.25 18.42 14.00
N GLU A 181 -33.44 17.82 13.85
CA GLU A 181 -34.24 17.26 14.95
C GLU A 181 -33.46 16.28 15.84
N ALA A 182 -32.47 15.57 15.29
CA ALA A 182 -31.63 14.63 16.05
C ALA A 182 -30.72 15.32 17.09
N CYS A 183 -30.46 16.62 16.93
CA CYS A 183 -29.61 17.43 17.80
C CYS A 183 -30.40 18.49 18.59
N GLU A 184 -31.72 18.54 18.47
CA GLU A 184 -32.53 19.52 19.19
C GLU A 184 -32.60 19.20 20.69
N GLY A 185 -32.17 20.16 21.52
CA GLY A 185 -32.26 20.05 22.98
C GLY A 185 -31.07 19.37 23.67
N LEU A 186 -29.97 19.11 22.95
CA LEU A 186 -28.66 18.76 23.48
C LEU A 186 -27.78 20.00 23.66
#